data_AF-H1VW63-F1
#
_entry.id   AF-H1VW63-F1
#
_cell.length_a   1.000
_cell.length_b   1.000
_cell.length_c   1.000
_cell.angle_alpha   90.00
_cell.angle_beta   90.00
_cell.angle_gamma   90.00
#
_symmetry.space_group_name_H-M   'P 1'
#
loop_
_entity.id
_entity.type
_entity.pdbx_description
1 polymer ?
#
loop_
_entity_poly.entity_id
_entity_poly.type
_entity_poly.pdbx_seq_one_letter_code
_entity_poly.pdbx_strand_id
1 'polypeptide(L)'
;MTGLANSQVTCSSNEYIHFNPPANETCEDYMSNYIGAMGGYLEDPTARTDCSFCSIENTNAFLTSISSNFDNRWRDFGIGMVYIFVNIFAALGLYWLLRMPKGRKKA
;
A
#
# COMPACT_ATOMS: atom_id res chain seq x y z
N MET A 1 -1.56 -9.49 4.56
CA MET A 1 -2.82 -9.83 3.88
C MET A 1 -2.55 -9.67 2.39
N THR A 2 -2.22 -10.77 1.72
CA THR A 2 -1.82 -10.83 0.31
C THR A 2 -2.94 -11.56 -0.45
N GLY A 3 -4.04 -10.87 -0.72
CA GLY A 3 -5.24 -11.49 -1.29
C GLY A 3 -5.99 -10.63 -2.31
N LEU A 4 -5.37 -9.56 -2.81
CA LEU A 4 -5.96 -8.61 -3.76
C LEU A 4 -5.05 -8.38 -4.97
N ALA A 5 -4.19 -9.35 -5.28
CA ALA A 5 -3.43 -9.31 -6.52
C ALA A 5 -4.28 -10.00 -7.59
N ASN A 6 -4.57 -9.26 -8.68
CA ASN A 6 -5.22 -9.79 -9.88
C ASN A 6 -6.75 -10.04 -9.80
N SER A 7 -7.48 -9.27 -9.00
CA SER A 7 -8.94 -9.18 -9.14
C SER A 7 -9.29 -8.00 -10.04
N GLN A 8 -10.14 -8.23 -11.05
CA GLN A 8 -10.73 -7.17 -11.86
C GLN A 8 -11.48 -6.22 -10.92
N VAL A 9 -10.92 -5.03 -10.69
CA VAL A 9 -11.49 -4.07 -9.77
C VAL A 9 -12.51 -3.26 -10.53
N THR A 10 -13.78 -3.62 -10.32
CA THR A 10 -14.87 -2.72 -10.66
C THR A 10 -14.94 -1.66 -9.57
N CYS A 11 -14.68 -0.39 -9.93
CA CYS A 11 -14.92 0.77 -9.07
C CYS A 11 -16.33 0.67 -8.45
N SER A 12 -16.42 1.02 -7.16
CA SER A 12 -17.72 1.19 -6.50
C SER A 12 -18.40 2.47 -7.00
N SER A 13 -19.73 2.59 -6.83
CA SER A 13 -20.51 3.76 -7.25
C SER A 13 -19.98 5.10 -6.71
N ASN A 14 -19.27 5.08 -5.57
CA ASN A 14 -18.68 6.29 -4.96
C ASN A 14 -17.27 6.62 -5.48
N GLU A 15 -16.65 5.73 -6.26
CA GLU A 15 -15.30 5.90 -6.81
C GLU A 15 -15.32 6.34 -8.28
N TYR A 16 -16.50 6.32 -8.91
CA TYR A 16 -16.68 6.89 -10.24
C TYR A 16 -16.62 8.41 -10.19
N ILE A 17 -15.82 8.97 -11.08
CA ILE A 17 -15.78 10.40 -11.33
C ILE A 17 -16.87 10.69 -12.36
N HIS A 18 -17.89 11.42 -11.91
CA HIS A 18 -18.98 11.90 -12.74
C HIS A 18 -18.63 13.25 -13.36
N PHE A 19 -18.68 13.34 -14.69
CA PHE A 19 -18.49 14.60 -15.40
C PHE A 19 -19.32 14.64 -16.69
N ASN A 20 -19.50 15.84 -17.24
CA ASN A 20 -20.18 16.03 -18.53
C ASN A 20 -19.16 16.38 -19.61
N PRO A 21 -19.19 15.70 -20.77
CA PRO A 21 -18.32 16.02 -21.88
C PRO A 21 -18.81 17.30 -22.57
N PRO A 22 -17.96 17.96 -23.38
CA PRO A 22 -18.35 19.11 -24.18
C PRO A 22 -19.50 18.78 -25.15
N ALA A 23 -20.26 19.80 -25.55
CA ALA A 23 -21.39 19.62 -26.47
C ALA A 23 -20.92 18.95 -27.79
N ASN A 24 -21.59 17.86 -28.16
CA ASN A 24 -21.37 16.98 -29.33
C ASN A 24 -20.31 15.88 -29.21
N GLU A 25 -19.59 15.72 -28.09
CA GLU A 25 -18.65 14.60 -27.89
C GLU A 25 -19.27 13.49 -27.02
N THR A 26 -18.83 12.24 -27.23
CA THR A 26 -19.15 11.13 -26.32
C THR A 26 -18.15 11.11 -25.15
N CYS A 27 -18.52 10.46 -24.04
CA CYS A 27 -17.60 10.21 -22.93
C CYS A 27 -16.31 9.53 -23.41
N GLU A 28 -16.44 8.56 -24.32
CA GLU A 28 -15.30 7.88 -24.94
C GLU A 28 -14.43 8.84 -25.76
N ASP A 29 -15.02 9.66 -26.64
CA ASP A 29 -14.25 10.58 -27.49
C ASP A 29 -13.42 11.54 -26.64
N TYR A 30 -14.03 12.12 -25.60
CA TYR A 30 -13.38 13.06 -24.68
C TYR A 30 -12.29 12.40 -23.84
N MET A 31 -12.51 11.18 -23.35
CA MET A 31 -11.56 10.48 -22.48
C MET A 31 -10.58 9.56 -23.21
N SER A 32 -10.74 9.31 -24.51
CA SER A 32 -9.92 8.39 -25.30
C SER A 32 -8.42 8.66 -25.13
N ASN A 33 -8.00 9.92 -25.27
CA ASN A 33 -6.62 10.35 -25.09
C ASN A 33 -6.14 10.17 -23.65
N TYR A 34 -7.01 10.43 -22.67
CA TYR A 34 -6.67 10.32 -21.25
C TYR A 34 -6.52 8.86 -20.83
N ILE A 35 -7.46 8.00 -21.22
CA ILE A 35 -7.42 6.55 -20.97
C ILE A 35 -6.20 5.93 -21.67
N GLY A 36 -5.89 6.34 -22.90
CA GLY A 36 -4.70 5.88 -23.61
C GLY A 36 -3.37 6.28 -22.95
N ALA A 37 -3.33 7.43 -22.27
CA ALA A 37 -2.12 7.94 -21.62
C ALA A 37 -1.97 7.51 -20.15
N MET A 38 -3.07 7.48 -19.39
CA MET A 38 -3.09 7.29 -17.94
C MET A 38 -3.73 5.96 -17.50
N GLY A 39 -4.42 5.26 -18.41
CA GLY A 39 -5.22 4.08 -18.10
C GLY A 39 -6.58 4.42 -17.48
N GLY A 40 -7.34 3.39 -17.10
CA GLY A 40 -8.69 3.55 -16.55
C GLY A 40 -9.76 3.08 -17.53
N TYR A 41 -11.02 3.10 -17.10
CA TYR A 41 -12.14 2.68 -17.93
C TYR A 41 -13.41 3.50 -17.65
N LEU A 42 -14.30 3.53 -18.64
CA LEU A 42 -15.63 4.14 -18.54
C LEU A 42 -16.68 3.06 -18.35
N GLU A 43 -17.69 3.32 -17.53
CA GLU A 43 -18.84 2.41 -17.36
C GLU A 43 -19.75 2.45 -18.61
N ASP A 44 -20.02 3.66 -19.12
CA ASP A 44 -20.78 3.88 -20.36
C ASP A 44 -19.99 4.77 -21.33
N PRO A 45 -19.33 4.18 -22.35
CA PRO A 45 -18.58 4.95 -23.35
C PRO A 45 -19.48 5.77 -24.29
N THR A 46 -20.74 5.37 -24.46
CA THR A 46 -21.68 5.98 -25.41
C THR A 46 -22.49 7.14 -24.83
N ALA A 47 -22.44 7.32 -23.52
CA ALA A 47 -23.10 8.42 -22.84
C ALA A 47 -22.60 9.78 -23.35
N ARG A 48 -23.52 10.75 -23.38
CA ARG A 48 -23.25 12.16 -23.71
C ARG A 48 -23.48 13.10 -22.54
N THR A 49 -23.95 12.56 -21.43
CA THR A 49 -24.27 13.23 -20.17
C THR A 49 -24.02 12.24 -19.05
N ASP A 50 -23.51 12.71 -17.92
CA ASP A 50 -23.20 11.92 -16.72
C ASP A 50 -22.23 10.75 -17.00
N CYS A 51 -21.04 11.07 -17.50
CA CYS A 51 -19.98 10.08 -17.73
C CYS A 51 -19.44 9.56 -16.41
N SER A 52 -19.51 8.24 -16.19
CA SER A 52 -18.87 7.55 -15.06
C SER A 52 -17.48 7.04 -15.44
N PHE A 53 -16.43 7.70 -14.95
CA PHE A 53 -15.03 7.30 -15.19
C PHE A 53 -14.37 6.70 -13.95
N CYS A 54 -13.73 5.55 -14.12
CA CYS A 54 -12.89 4.91 -13.13
C CYS A 54 -11.41 5.06 -13.53
N SER A 55 -10.66 5.83 -12.73
CA SER A 55 -9.21 6.03 -12.94
C SER A 55 -8.37 4.81 -12.53
N ILE A 56 -8.97 3.83 -11.87
CA ILE A 56 -8.29 2.67 -11.29
C ILE A 56 -8.75 1.42 -12.03
N GLU A 57 -8.11 1.12 -13.16
CA GLU A 57 -8.31 -0.16 -13.86
C GLU A 57 -7.59 -1.31 -13.13
N ASN A 58 -6.50 -0.99 -12.42
CA ASN A 58 -5.62 -1.97 -11.81
C ASN A 58 -5.11 -1.47 -10.46
N THR A 59 -5.53 -2.12 -9.37
CA THR A 59 -4.92 -1.99 -8.02
C THR A 59 -3.40 -2.25 -8.05
N ASN A 60 -2.88 -2.87 -9.11
CA ASN A 60 -1.46 -3.05 -9.34
C ASN A 60 -0.66 -1.73 -9.34
N ALA A 61 -1.18 -0.59 -9.80
CA ALA A 61 -0.41 0.67 -9.75
C ALA A 61 -0.23 1.18 -8.30
N PHE A 62 -1.27 1.05 -7.47
CA PHE A 62 -1.20 1.31 -6.03
C PHE A 62 -0.34 0.27 -5.30
N LEU A 63 -0.40 -1.00 -5.69
CA LEU A 63 0.44 -2.06 -5.11
C LEU A 63 1.90 -2.01 -5.60
N THR A 64 2.19 -1.36 -6.74
CA THR A 64 3.55 -1.12 -7.25
C THR A 64 4.19 0.08 -6.55
N SER A 65 3.44 1.13 -6.24
CA SER A 65 3.94 2.20 -5.36
C SER A 65 4.11 1.72 -3.91
N ILE A 66 3.28 0.76 -3.49
CA ILE A 66 3.40 0.01 -2.23
C ILE A 66 4.22 -1.28 -2.43
N SER A 67 4.94 -1.44 -3.55
CA SER A 67 6.09 -2.34 -3.62
C SER A 67 7.22 -1.68 -2.82
N SER A 68 6.94 -1.54 -1.52
CA SER A 68 7.93 -1.55 -0.47
C SER A 68 8.92 -2.63 -0.86
N ASN A 69 10.07 -2.15 -1.32
CA ASN A 69 11.25 -2.90 -1.74
C ASN A 69 11.28 -4.25 -1.01
N PHE A 70 10.95 -5.33 -1.73
CA PHE A 70 11.02 -6.69 -1.19
C PHE A 70 12.42 -7.01 -0.64
N ASP A 71 13.46 -6.32 -1.14
CA ASP A 71 14.84 -6.37 -0.64
C ASP A 71 15.04 -5.71 0.74
N ASN A 72 14.29 -4.65 1.05
CA ASN A 72 14.58 -3.83 2.24
C ASN A 72 13.73 -4.22 3.45
N ARG A 73 12.57 -4.84 3.23
CA ARG A 73 11.65 -5.29 4.30
C ARG A 73 12.31 -6.25 5.27
N TRP A 74 13.21 -7.11 4.80
CA TRP A 74 13.93 -8.04 5.65
C TRP A 74 15.03 -7.34 6.46
N ARG A 75 15.66 -6.30 5.89
CA ARG A 75 16.65 -5.47 6.59
C ARG A 75 16.01 -4.67 7.72
N ASP A 76 14.89 -4.00 7.44
CA ASP A 76 14.20 -3.16 8.43
C ASP A 76 13.56 -4.02 9.53
N PHE A 77 12.98 -5.17 9.18
CA PHE A 77 12.50 -6.16 10.15
C PHE A 77 13.66 -6.75 10.98
N GLY A 78 14.81 -7.01 10.34
CA GLY A 78 16.02 -7.50 10.99
C GLY A 78 16.59 -6.51 12.01
N ILE A 79 16.68 -5.22 11.68
CA ILE A 79 17.16 -4.17 12.59
C ILE A 79 16.23 -4.07 13.81
N GLY A 80 14.91 -4.10 13.60
CA GLY A 80 13.93 -4.11 14.69
C GLY A 80 14.07 -5.34 15.60
N MET A 81 14.22 -6.53 15.02
CA MET A 81 14.45 -7.78 15.76
C MET A 81 15.73 -7.74 16.58
N VAL A 82 16.85 -7.27 16.01
CA VAL A 82 18.13 -7.14 16.72
C VAL A 82 18.01 -6.20 17.92
N TYR A 83 17.34 -5.05 17.77
CA TYR A 83 17.11 -4.13 18.88
C TYR A 83 16.33 -4.78 20.02
N ILE A 84 15.28 -5.56 19.72
CA ILE A 84 14.49 -6.28 20.72
C ILE A 84 15.36 -7.28 21.48
N PHE A 85 16.12 -8.13 20.77
CA PHE A 85 17.00 -9.11 21.40
C PHE A 85 18.06 -8.45 22.29
N VAL A 86 18.75 -7.42 21.80
CA VAL A 86 19.76 -6.69 22.57
C VAL A 86 19.16 -6.11 23.85
N ASN A 87 17.97 -5.51 23.78
CA ASN A 87 17.30 -4.96 24.96
C ASN A 87 16.90 -6.06 25.96
N ILE A 88 16.40 -7.21 25.50
CA ILE A 88 16.06 -8.34 26.37
C ILE A 88 17.32 -8.88 27.06
N PHE A 89 18.40 -9.11 26.32
CA PHE A 89 19.66 -9.59 26.89
C PHE A 89 20.28 -8.56 27.85
N ALA A 90 20.22 -7.27 27.52
CA ALA A 90 20.68 -6.21 28.41
C ALA A 90 19.86 -6.15 29.69
N ALA A 91 18.52 -6.26 29.61
CA ALA A 91 17.64 -6.27 30.77
C ALA A 91 17.87 -7.49 31.66
N LEU A 92 18.00 -8.69 31.08
CA LEU A 92 18.30 -9.93 31.81
C LEU A 92 19.71 -9.90 32.42
N GLY A 93 20.70 -9.39 31.68
CA GLY A 93 22.07 -9.23 32.14
C GLY A 93 22.16 -8.25 33.30
N LEU A 94 21.53 -7.07 33.18
CA LEU A 94 21.46 -6.08 34.25
C LEU A 94 20.72 -6.65 35.48
N TYR A 95 19.60 -7.33 35.26
CA TYR A 95 18.86 -7.99 36.33
C TYR A 95 19.72 -9.02 37.06
N TRP A 96 20.44 -9.88 36.33
CA TRP A 96 21.33 -10.85 36.93
C TRP A 96 22.49 -10.17 37.68
N LEU A 97 23.07 -9.10 37.13
CA LEU A 97 24.20 -8.40 37.76
C LEU A 97 23.78 -7.64 39.03
N LEU A 98 22.60 -7.02 39.03
CA LEU A 98 22.04 -6.32 40.19
C LEU A 98 21.45 -7.28 41.23
N ARG A 99 20.90 -8.42 40.80
CA ARG A 99 20.26 -9.39 41.69
C ARG A 99 21.18 -10.51 42.14
N MET A 100 22.32 -10.74 41.49
CA MET A 100 23.35 -11.66 42.01
C MET A 100 23.94 -10.99 43.26
N PRO A 101 23.65 -11.48 44.47
CA PRO A 101 24.33 -11.00 45.64
C PRO A 101 25.77 -11.53 45.49
N LYS A 102 26.72 -10.65 45.17
CA LYS A 102 28.13 -10.97 45.38
C LYS A 102 28.32 -11.13 46.88
N GLY A 103 28.04 -12.32 47.40
CA GLY A 103 28.41 -12.73 48.73
C GLY A 103 29.90 -12.45 48.89
N ARG A 104 30.24 -11.53 49.78
CA ARG A 104 31.62 -11.17 50.09
C ARG A 104 32.37 -12.46 50.37
N LYS A 105 33.33 -12.84 49.52
CA LYS A 105 34.30 -13.86 49.87
C LYS A 105 35.08 -13.31 51.06
N LYS A 106 34.86 -13.87 52.25
CA LYS A 106 35.71 -13.63 53.41
C LYS A 106 37.11 -14.16 53.08
N ALA A 107 38.09 -13.28 53.11
CA ALA A 107 39.48 -13.63 53.38
C ALA A 107 39.75 -13.30 54.84
#